data_AF-A0A1G2DAK3-F1
#
_entry.id   AF-A0A1G2DAK3-F1
#
_cell.length_a   1.000
_cell.length_b   1.000
_cell.length_c   1.000
_cell.angle_alpha   90.00
_cell.angle_beta   90.00
_cell.angle_gamma   90.00
#
_symmetry.space_group_name_H-M   'P 1'
#
loop_
_entity.id
_entity.type
_entity.pdbx_description
1 polymer ?
#
loop_
_entity_poly.entity_id
_entity_poly.type
_entity_poly.pdbx_seq_one_letter_code
_entity_poly.pdbx_strand_id
1 'polypeptide(L)'
;MEQDKKLAFCEMWGSLFWFLADACWLFEWKIPLLVFALPAIALNLFVFRFIQKTWANICVTASMNAWVFMNILWAWGDLDASPQFIVWAKAFCVFGLLCLLFSPAKGYADAGNALGRYFRRFRIR
;
A
#
# COMPACT_ATOMS: atom_id res chain seq x y z
N MET A 1 -14.63 7.54 -15.64
CA MET A 1 -15.52 8.07 -14.58
C MET A 1 -16.06 6.98 -13.65
N GLU A 2 -16.72 5.91 -14.12
CA GLU A 2 -17.24 4.86 -13.22
C GLU A 2 -16.12 3.97 -12.63
N GLN A 3 -15.09 3.64 -13.41
CA GLN A 3 -13.92 2.90 -12.93
C GLN A 3 -13.10 3.70 -11.90
N ASP A 4 -12.92 5.00 -12.12
CA ASP A 4 -12.18 5.87 -11.19
C ASP A 4 -12.89 5.96 -9.83
N LYS A 5 -14.24 5.99 -9.83
CA LYS A 5 -15.03 5.93 -8.59
C LYS A 5 -14.88 4.59 -7.86
N LYS A 6 -14.85 3.47 -8.59
CA LYS A 6 -14.63 2.13 -8.00
C LYS A 6 -13.22 1.99 -7.43
N LEU A 7 -12.21 2.53 -8.13
CA LEU A 7 -10.83 2.59 -7.64
C LEU A 7 -10.75 3.39 -6.33
N ALA A 8 -11.26 4.63 -6.33
CA ALA A 8 -11.26 5.48 -5.15
C ALA A 8 -12.00 4.84 -3.96
N PHE A 9 -13.10 4.12 -4.22
CA PHE A 9 -13.81 3.36 -3.21
C PHE A 9 -12.93 2.25 -2.60
N CYS A 10 -12.27 1.44 -3.44
CA CYS A 10 -11.36 0.40 -2.96
C CYS A 10 -10.17 0.97 -2.18
N GLU A 11 -9.59 2.07 -2.64
CA GLU A 11 -8.47 2.74 -1.96
C GLU A 11 -8.91 3.32 -0.60
N MET A 12 -10.07 3.98 -0.54
CA MET A 12 -10.61 4.55 0.69
C MET A 12 -10.90 3.48 1.74
N TRP A 13 -11.67 2.45 1.36
CA TRP A 13 -11.99 1.36 2.29
C TRP A 13 -10.77 0.53 2.65
N GLY A 14 -9.89 0.27 1.68
CA GLY A 14 -8.62 -0.41 1.92
C GLY A 14 -7.77 0.34 2.95
N SER A 15 -7.68 1.67 2.83
CA SER A 15 -6.95 2.53 3.78
C SER A 15 -7.62 2.58 5.15
N LEU A 16 -8.96 2.57 5.22
CA LEU A 16 -9.68 2.52 6.49
C LEU A 16 -9.42 1.20 7.22
N PHE A 17 -9.56 0.06 6.54
CA PHE A 17 -9.28 -1.25 7.13
C PHE A 17 -7.81 -1.39 7.53
N TRP A 18 -6.90 -0.84 6.72
CA TRP A 18 -5.48 -0.76 7.06
C TRP A 18 -5.26 0.03 8.37
N PHE A 19 -5.85 1.22 8.48
CA PHE A 19 -5.75 2.04 9.69
C PHE A 19 -6.27 1.33 10.94
N LEU A 20 -7.39 0.60 10.83
CA LEU A 20 -7.92 -0.21 11.93
C LEU A 20 -6.99 -1.39 12.29
N ALA A 21 -6.38 -2.04 11.29
CA ALA A 21 -5.40 -3.10 11.52
C ALA A 21 -4.14 -2.57 12.24
N ASP A 22 -3.61 -1.42 11.82
CA ASP A 22 -2.48 -0.75 12.47
C ASP A 22 -2.81 -0.36 13.91
N ALA A 23 -4.03 0.15 14.16
CA ALA A 23 -4.47 0.45 15.51
C ALA A 23 -4.52 -0.83 16.38
N CYS A 24 -5.04 -1.93 15.84
CA CYS A 24 -5.05 -3.22 16.55
C CYS A 24 -3.64 -3.74 16.83
N TRP A 25 -2.69 -3.55 15.91
CA TRP A 25 -1.29 -3.88 16.14
C TRP A 25 -0.70 -3.05 17.28
N LEU A 26 -0.94 -1.74 17.30
CA LEU A 26 -0.48 -0.84 18.36
C LEU A 26 -1.00 -1.22 19.75
N PHE A 27 -2.23 -1.74 19.84
CA PHE A 27 -2.83 -2.26 21.08
C PHE A 27 -2.52 -3.74 21.34
N GLU A 28 -1.67 -4.36 20.53
CA GLU A 28 -1.27 -5.77 20.62
C GLU A 28 -2.42 -6.80 20.47
N TRP A 29 -3.50 -6.40 19.78
CA TRP A 29 -4.70 -7.22 19.60
C TRP A 29 -4.60 -8.14 18.37
N LYS A 30 -4.17 -9.39 18.58
CA LYS A 30 -3.94 -10.39 17.51
C LYS A 30 -5.16 -10.68 16.62
N ILE A 31 -6.29 -11.05 17.22
CA ILE A 31 -7.46 -11.51 16.45
C ILE A 31 -8.10 -10.34 15.67
N PRO A 32 -8.39 -9.17 16.28
CA PRO A 32 -8.90 -8.01 15.56
C PRO A 32 -7.97 -7.55 14.42
N LEU A 33 -6.65 -7.61 14.61
CA LEU A 33 -5.69 -7.31 13.56
C LEU A 33 -5.94 -8.15 12.31
N LEU A 34 -6.06 -9.47 12.43
CA LEU A 34 -6.33 -10.34 11.29
C LEU A 34 -7.67 -10.04 10.62
N VAL A 35 -8.71 -9.77 11.43
CA VAL A 35 -10.05 -9.45 10.94
C VAL A 35 -10.05 -8.20 10.06
N PHE A 36 -9.25 -7.19 10.39
CA PHE A 36 -9.14 -5.96 9.59
C PHE A 36 -8.07 -6.04 8.49
N ALA A 37 -6.99 -6.80 8.70
CA ALA A 37 -5.92 -6.98 7.73
C ALA A 37 -6.39 -7.74 6.48
N LEU A 38 -7.22 -8.79 6.63
CA LEU A 38 -7.75 -9.57 5.51
C LEU A 38 -8.54 -8.74 4.48
N PRO A 39 -9.56 -7.94 4.87
CA PRO A 39 -10.26 -7.08 3.92
C PRO A 39 -9.35 -5.99 3.35
N ALA A 40 -8.37 -5.47 4.11
CA ALA A 40 -7.39 -4.52 3.60
C ALA A 40 -6.53 -5.11 2.47
N ILE A 41 -6.05 -6.35 2.63
CA ILE A 41 -5.34 -7.09 1.57
C ILE A 41 -6.26 -7.32 0.37
N ALA A 42 -7.47 -7.83 0.60
CA ALA A 42 -8.40 -8.16 -0.47
C ALA A 42 -8.72 -6.94 -1.34
N LEU A 43 -8.98 -5.79 -0.72
CA LEU A 43 -9.24 -4.54 -1.43
C LEU A 43 -8.00 -4.02 -2.17
N ASN A 44 -6.81 -4.08 -1.56
CA ASN A 44 -5.56 -3.69 -2.22
C ASN A 44 -5.19 -4.57 -3.41
N LEU A 45 -5.49 -5.87 -3.35
CA LEU A 45 -5.35 -6.77 -4.49
C LEU A 45 -6.39 -6.46 -5.56
N PHE A 46 -7.62 -6.12 -5.15
CA PHE A 46 -8.70 -5.79 -6.07
C PHE A 46 -8.44 -4.49 -6.86
N VAL A 47 -7.60 -3.58 -6.34
CA VAL A 47 -7.13 -2.38 -7.08
C VAL A 47 -6.52 -2.75 -8.43
N PHE A 48 -5.81 -3.88 -8.54
CA PHE A 48 -5.28 -4.33 -9.83
C PHE A 48 -6.35 -4.46 -10.91
N ARG A 49 -7.62 -4.70 -10.56
CA ARG A 49 -8.70 -4.83 -11.54
C ARG A 49 -9.10 -3.49 -12.18
N PHE A 50 -8.83 -2.39 -11.50
CA PHE A 50 -9.29 -1.04 -11.88
C PHE A 50 -8.19 -0.13 -12.41
N ILE A 51 -6.92 -0.42 -12.13
CA ILE A 51 -5.82 0.36 -12.71
C ILE A 51 -5.71 0.16 -14.22
N GLN A 52 -5.20 1.18 -14.92
CA GLN A 52 -4.74 1.01 -16.29
C GLN A 52 -3.56 0.04 -16.33
N LYS A 53 -3.58 -0.92 -17.24
CA LYS A 53 -2.60 -2.02 -17.35
C LYS A 53 -1.29 -1.59 -18.02
N THR A 54 -0.77 -0.43 -17.63
CA THR A 54 0.57 0.00 -18.01
C THR A 54 1.59 -0.62 -17.07
N TRP A 55 2.80 -0.88 -17.57
CA TRP A 55 3.87 -1.45 -16.74
C TRP A 55 4.15 -0.61 -15.49
N ALA A 56 4.20 0.72 -15.64
CA ALA A 56 4.38 1.65 -14.52
C ALA A 56 3.32 1.45 -13.44
N ASN A 57 2.03 1.50 -13.80
CA ASN A 57 0.95 1.35 -12.83
C ASN A 57 0.96 -0.02 -12.18
N ILE A 58 1.24 -1.08 -12.94
CA ILE A 58 1.36 -2.44 -12.39
C ILE A 58 2.49 -2.51 -11.36
N CYS A 59 3.67 -1.94 -11.67
CA CYS A 59 4.79 -1.90 -10.74
C CYS A 59 4.49 -1.09 -9.47
N VAL A 60 3.84 0.08 -9.60
CA VAL A 60 3.44 0.89 -8.44
C VAL A 60 2.43 0.14 -7.57
N THR A 61 1.39 -0.43 -8.16
CA THR A 61 0.37 -1.19 -7.43
C THR A 61 0.96 -2.46 -6.80
N ALA A 62 1.90 -3.13 -7.47
CA ALA A 62 2.63 -4.27 -6.92
C ALA A 62 3.50 -3.87 -5.72
N SER A 63 4.18 -2.73 -5.79
CA SER A 63 4.92 -2.20 -4.64
C SER A 63 4.00 -1.90 -3.46
N MET A 64 2.83 -1.31 -3.70
CA MET A 64 1.89 -1.00 -2.65
C MET A 64 1.34 -2.26 -1.98
N ASN A 65 1.00 -3.28 -2.78
CA ASN A 65 0.62 -4.58 -2.24
C ASN A 65 1.75 -5.23 -1.45
N ALA A 66 2.99 -5.19 -1.96
CA ALA A 66 4.15 -5.72 -1.27
C ALA A 66 4.38 -5.03 0.09
N TRP A 67 4.18 -3.72 0.16
CA TRP A 67 4.24 -2.96 1.41
C TRP A 67 3.14 -3.39 2.41
N VAL A 68 1.90 -3.57 1.96
CA VAL A 68 0.81 -4.11 2.81
C VAL A 68 1.15 -5.49 3.34
N PHE A 69 1.60 -6.42 2.48
CA PHE A 69 2.00 -7.77 2.88
C PHE A 69 3.17 -7.75 3.87
N MET A 70 4.19 -6.92 3.61
CA MET A 70 5.32 -6.73 4.51
C MET A 70 4.85 -6.33 5.92
N ASN A 71 3.99 -5.32 6.04
CA ASN A 71 3.56 -4.82 7.35
C ASN A 71 2.69 -5.84 8.09
N ILE A 72 1.84 -6.60 7.40
CA ILE A 72 1.04 -7.65 8.05
C ILE A 72 1.92 -8.78 8.57
N LEU A 73 2.88 -9.23 7.75
CA LEU A 73 3.85 -10.24 8.15
C LEU A 73 4.73 -9.74 9.30
N TRP A 74 5.10 -8.45 9.29
CA TRP A 74 5.85 -7.85 10.37
C TRP A 74 5.03 -7.81 11.65
N ALA A 75 3.83 -7.24 11.63
CA ALA A 75 2.95 -7.14 12.79
C ALA A 75 2.61 -8.53 13.35
N TRP A 76 2.36 -9.51 12.48
CA TRP A 76 2.12 -10.89 12.92
C TRP A 76 3.37 -11.54 13.52
N GLY A 77 4.54 -11.35 12.90
CA GLY A 77 5.81 -11.86 13.42
C GLY A 77 6.20 -11.26 14.77
N ASP A 78 5.85 -9.99 14.98
CA ASP A 78 6.05 -9.27 16.23
C ASP A 78 5.12 -9.82 17.34
N LEU A 79 3.82 -9.91 17.07
CA LEU A 79 2.84 -10.40 18.06
C LEU A 79 2.99 -11.90 18.37
N ASP A 80 3.39 -12.72 17.39
CA ASP A 80 3.55 -14.17 17.55
C ASP A 80 4.99 -14.58 17.89
N ALA A 81 5.90 -13.60 18.05
CA ALA A 81 7.33 -13.81 18.29
C ALA A 81 7.97 -14.81 17.33
N SER A 82 7.49 -14.86 16.08
CA SER A 82 7.86 -15.86 15.08
C SER A 82 8.81 -15.25 14.05
N PRO A 83 10.12 -15.61 14.06
CA PRO A 83 11.13 -14.99 13.22
C PRO A 83 10.90 -15.23 11.72
N GLN A 84 10.18 -16.30 11.37
CA GLN A 84 9.91 -16.65 9.98
C GLN A 84 9.10 -15.55 9.27
N PHE A 85 8.09 -14.98 9.94
CA PHE A 85 7.28 -13.92 9.34
C PHE A 85 8.09 -12.63 9.13
N ILE A 86 9.05 -12.34 10.00
CA ILE A 86 9.98 -11.21 9.83
C ILE A 86 10.86 -11.39 8.60
N VAL A 87 11.32 -12.63 8.32
CA VAL A 87 12.09 -12.92 7.09
C VAL A 87 11.23 -12.67 5.85
N TRP A 88 9.99 -13.15 5.83
CA TRP A 88 9.07 -12.90 4.73
C TRP A 88 8.74 -11.41 4.57
N ALA A 89 8.54 -10.69 5.68
CA ALA A 89 8.33 -9.24 5.64
C ALA A 89 9.49 -8.52 4.94
N LYS A 90 10.73 -8.86 5.30
CA LYS A 90 11.94 -8.31 4.64
C LYS A 90 11.97 -8.65 3.14
N ALA A 91 11.59 -9.86 2.75
CA ALA A 91 11.53 -10.25 1.34
C ALA A 91 10.52 -9.40 0.56
N PHE A 92 9.32 -9.17 1.12
CA PHE A 92 8.31 -8.30 0.52
C PHE A 92 8.76 -6.83 0.46
N CYS A 93 9.50 -6.34 1.47
CA CYS A 93 10.11 -5.02 1.45
C CYS A 93 11.03 -4.86 0.23
N VAL A 94 11.97 -5.79 0.05
CA VAL A 94 12.92 -5.76 -1.07
C VAL A 94 12.18 -5.86 -2.40
N PHE A 95 11.19 -6.76 -2.52
CA PHE A 95 10.38 -6.89 -3.72
C PHE A 95 9.64 -5.58 -4.07
N GLY A 96 9.00 -4.94 -3.09
CA GLY A 96 8.32 -3.66 -3.31
C GLY A 96 9.26 -2.56 -3.77
N LEU A 97 10.45 -2.45 -3.16
CA LEU A 97 11.48 -1.51 -3.57
C LEU A 97 11.95 -1.76 -5.02
N LEU A 98 12.17 -3.02 -5.40
CA LEU A 98 12.52 -3.37 -6.77
C LEU A 98 11.41 -2.96 -7.74
N CYS A 99 10.14 -3.20 -7.42
CA CYS A 99 9.02 -2.76 -8.25
C CYS A 99 9.01 -1.24 -8.46
N LEU A 100 9.31 -0.44 -7.43
CA LEU A 100 9.42 1.02 -7.58
C LEU A 100 10.60 1.41 -8.47
N LEU A 101 11.77 0.79 -8.29
CA LEU A 101 12.97 1.08 -9.08
C LEU A 101 12.80 0.73 -10.56
N PHE A 102 12.07 -0.34 -10.88
CA PHE A 102 11.78 -0.76 -12.25
C PHE A 102 10.54 -0.11 -12.85
N SER A 103 9.82 0.73 -12.09
CA SER A 103 8.73 1.54 -12.62
C SER A 103 9.32 2.69 -13.45
N PRO A 104 9.01 2.80 -14.76
CA PRO A 104 9.63 3.80 -15.61
C PRO A 104 9.38 5.21 -15.08
N ALA A 105 10.48 5.90 -14.75
CA ALA A 105 10.54 7.19 -14.05
C ALA A 105 9.77 8.35 -14.70
N LYS A 106 9.28 8.19 -15.94
CA LYS A 106 8.52 9.23 -16.66
C LYS A 106 7.27 9.68 -15.89
N GLY A 107 6.58 8.79 -15.18
CA GLY A 107 5.40 9.16 -14.38
C GLY A 107 5.74 9.93 -13.09
N TYR A 108 6.89 9.64 -12.46
CA TYR A 108 7.31 10.29 -11.22
C TYR A 108 7.81 11.73 -11.42
N ALA A 109 8.44 12.00 -12.56
CA ALA A 109 8.81 13.37 -12.94
C ALA A 109 7.56 14.26 -13.06
N ASP A 110 6.49 13.76 -13.68
CA ASP A 110 5.23 14.49 -13.83
C ASP A 110 4.46 14.64 -12.50
N ALA A 111 4.47 13.62 -11.64
CA ALA A 111 3.87 13.67 -10.31
C ALA A 111 4.64 14.61 -9.36
N GLY A 112 5.97 14.61 -9.39
CA GLY A 112 6.82 15.55 -8.67
C GLY A 112 6.60 16.99 -9.14
N ASN A 113 6.47 17.20 -10.45
CA ASN A 113 6.11 18.49 -11.03
C ASN A 113 4.68 18.92 -10.69
N ALA A 114 3.73 18.00 -10.53
CA ALA A 114 2.37 18.28 -10.08
C ALA A 114 2.35 18.67 -8.59
N LEU A 115 3.04 17.92 -7.73
CA LEU A 115 3.20 18.23 -6.30
C LEU A 115 3.89 19.59 -6.11
N GLY A 116 4.99 19.84 -6.84
CA GLY A 116 5.68 21.14 -6.81
C GLY A 116 4.79 22.32 -7.24
N ARG A 117 3.84 22.09 -8.17
CA ARG A 117 2.83 23.09 -8.57
C ARG A 117 1.76 23.30 -7.49
N TYR A 118 1.32 22.25 -6.81
CA TYR A 118 0.40 22.35 -5.66
C TYR A 118 1.04 23.12 -4.49
N PHE A 119 2.28 22.79 -4.12
CA PHE A 119 2.98 23.49 -3.04
C PHE A 119 3.37 24.93 -3.42
N ARG A 120 3.65 25.23 -4.70
CA ARG A 120 3.83 26.62 -5.16
C ARG A 120 2.58 27.48 -4.97
N ARG A 121 1.37 26.92 -5.05
CA ARG A 121 0.11 27.64 -4.82
C ARG A 121 -0.12 28.02 -3.35
N PHE A 122 0.53 27.34 -2.40
CA PHE A 122 0.48 27.66 -0.97
C PHE A 122 1.56 28.65 -0.51
N ARG A 123 2.33 29.22 -1.44
CA ARG A 123 3.24 30.34 -1.12
C ARG A 123 2.41 31.62 -0.94
N ILE A 124 1.79 31.73 0.24
CA ILE A 124 1.10 32.94 0.71
C ILE A 124 2.17 34.02 0.92
N ARG A 125 1.87 35.23 0.44
CA ARG A 125 2.67 36.46 0.65
C ARG A 125 2.64 36.87 2.11
#